data_AF-A0A4U0QJT0-F1
#
_entry.id   AF-A0A4U0QJT0-F1
#
_cell.length_a   1.000
_cell.length_b   1.000
_cell.length_c   1.000
_cell.angle_alpha   90.00
_cell.angle_beta   90.00
_cell.angle_gamma   90.00
#
_symmetry.space_group_name_H-M   'P 1'
#
loop_
_entity.id
_entity.type
_entity.pdbx_description
1 polymer ?
#
loop_
_entity_poly.entity_id
_entity_poly.type
_entity_poly.pdbx_seq_one_letter_code
_entity_poly.pdbx_strand_id
1 'polypeptide(L)'
;MNLPRSTYYYYRYARTLELTDGELTAIIEDVQDKLPCYGYRRVTHQLRRRGFAINHKRVARGMRVAGLGIKPRKRSVRTTDSRHDSPIFPNLYRNLIPDRPDRVWVADFTYIRVVTGFCYLAAILDACSRKVIGYGLSQHLDTELALAALRAAVMTRKPSKGCIHYTDRACQYAS
;
A
#
# COMPACT_ATOMS: atom_id res chain seq x y z
N MET A 1 5.99 -4.39 59.35
CA MET A 1 5.93 -5.41 58.27
C MET A 1 7.24 -5.37 57.49
N ASN A 2 8.14 -6.33 57.73
CA ASN A 2 9.50 -6.32 57.17
C ASN A 2 9.55 -7.12 55.85
N LEU A 3 8.94 -6.59 54.79
CA LEU A 3 9.04 -7.17 53.44
C LEU A 3 10.26 -6.59 52.72
N PRO A 4 11.13 -7.42 52.11
CA PRO A 4 12.20 -6.93 51.23
C PRO A 4 11.64 -6.00 50.15
N ARG A 5 12.37 -4.93 49.83
CA ARG A 5 11.94 -3.92 48.82
C ARG A 5 11.56 -4.57 47.48
N SER A 6 12.31 -5.58 47.04
CA SER A 6 12.02 -6.36 45.83
C SER A 6 10.64 -7.01 45.88
N THR A 7 10.27 -7.63 47.00
CA THR A 7 8.98 -8.27 47.22
C THR A 7 7.84 -7.25 47.22
N TYR A 8 8.03 -6.07 47.83
CA TYR A 8 7.02 -5.00 47.82
C TYR A 8 6.75 -4.46 46.41
N TYR A 9 7.79 -4.22 45.61
CA TYR A 9 7.61 -3.79 44.21
C TYR A 9 7.03 -4.91 43.34
N TYR A 10 7.41 -6.17 43.56
CA TYR A 10 6.86 -7.31 42.83
C TYR A 10 5.37 -7.53 43.14
N TYR A 11 4.97 -7.47 44.41
CA TYR A 11 3.56 -7.54 44.81
C TYR A 11 2.74 -6.36 44.28
N ARG A 12 3.32 -5.14 44.27
CA ARG A 12 2.65 -3.96 43.72
C ARG A 12 2.51 -4.03 42.19
N TYR A 13 3.48 -4.65 41.50
CA TYR A 13 3.42 -4.89 40.06
C TYR A 13 2.46 -6.03 39.71
N ALA A 14 2.40 -7.09 40.50
CA ALA A 14 1.44 -8.19 40.35
C ALA A 14 -0.03 -7.76 40.54
N ARG A 15 -0.26 -6.60 41.18
CA ARG A 15 -1.59 -6.03 41.41
C ARG A 15 -2.19 -5.32 40.18
N THR A 16 -1.56 -5.42 39.01
CA THR A 16 -2.22 -5.13 37.73
C THR A 16 -3.15 -6.29 37.38
N LEU A 17 -4.46 -6.11 37.62
CA LEU A 17 -5.60 -6.93 37.16
C LEU A 17 -5.14 -8.17 36.36
N GLU A 18 -4.98 -9.30 37.05
CA GLU A 18 -4.69 -10.58 36.38
C GLU A 18 -5.90 -10.99 35.56
N LEU A 19 -6.01 -10.44 34.35
CA LEU A 19 -6.94 -10.95 33.34
C LEU A 19 -6.69 -12.44 33.22
N THR A 20 -7.73 -13.24 33.31
CA THR A 20 -7.66 -14.64 32.90
C THR A 20 -7.36 -14.72 31.40
N ASP A 21 -6.83 -15.85 30.94
CA ASP A 21 -6.55 -16.02 29.50
C ASP A 21 -7.84 -15.99 28.65
N GLY A 22 -8.99 -16.35 29.24
CA GLY A 22 -10.31 -16.20 28.62
C GLY A 22 -10.72 -14.73 28.45
N GLU A 23 -10.62 -13.92 29.50
CA GLU A 23 -10.91 -12.49 29.43
C GLU A 23 -9.97 -11.76 28.46
N LEU A 24 -8.68 -12.12 28.47
CA LEU A 24 -7.72 -11.57 27.53
C LEU A 24 -8.13 -11.90 26.08
N THR A 25 -8.56 -13.13 25.81
CA THR A 25 -9.01 -13.54 24.47
C THR A 25 -10.22 -12.74 24.03
N ALA A 26 -11.24 -12.59 24.87
CA ALA A 26 -12.44 -11.81 24.55
C ALA A 26 -12.12 -10.34 24.24
N ILE A 27 -11.19 -9.72 24.98
CA ILE A 27 -10.79 -8.32 24.72
C ILE A 27 -9.99 -8.22 23.40
N ILE A 28 -9.17 -9.23 23.09
CA ILE A 28 -8.44 -9.29 21.81
C ILE A 28 -9.43 -9.41 20.64
N GLU A 29 -10.48 -10.21 20.78
CA GLU A 29 -11.54 -10.36 19.77
C GLU A 29 -12.29 -9.04 19.54
N ASP A 30 -12.72 -8.34 20.60
CA ASP A 30 -13.35 -7.01 20.46
C ASP A 30 -12.45 -6.00 19.72
N VAL A 31 -11.14 -6.04 19.98
CA VAL A 31 -10.19 -5.21 19.25
C VAL A 31 -10.15 -5.60 17.78
N GLN A 32 -10.12 -6.89 17.45
CA GLN A 32 -10.03 -7.36 16.07
C GLN A 32 -11.34 -7.22 15.29
N ASP A 33 -12.50 -7.26 15.93
CA ASP A 33 -13.79 -7.02 15.26
C ASP A 33 -13.87 -5.58 14.72
N LYS A 34 -13.34 -4.62 15.49
CA LYS A 34 -13.24 -3.21 15.06
C LYS A 34 -12.03 -2.98 14.13
N LEU A 35 -10.95 -3.73 14.32
CA LEU A 35 -9.65 -3.52 13.67
C LEU A 35 -9.07 -4.83 13.11
N PRO A 36 -9.70 -5.43 12.09
CA PRO A 36 -9.40 -6.80 11.62
C PRO A 36 -7.98 -7.01 11.12
N CYS A 37 -7.30 -5.93 10.69
CA CYS A 37 -5.93 -5.99 10.20
C CYS A 37 -4.86 -5.89 11.32
N TYR A 38 -5.25 -5.86 12.60
CA TYR A 38 -4.32 -5.73 13.71
C TYR A 38 -3.74 -7.10 14.11
N GLY A 39 -2.43 -7.25 13.97
CA GLY A 39 -1.67 -8.35 14.59
C GLY A 39 -1.25 -8.04 16.03
N TYR A 40 -0.68 -9.03 16.71
CA TYR A 40 -0.41 -8.98 18.16
C TYR A 40 0.32 -7.72 18.65
N ARG A 41 1.25 -7.16 17.87
CA ARG A 41 1.96 -5.91 18.24
C ARG A 41 1.00 -4.71 18.33
N ARG A 42 0.13 -4.55 17.33
CA ARG A 42 -0.86 -3.45 17.28
C ARG A 42 -1.98 -3.67 18.28
N VAL A 43 -2.43 -4.92 18.45
CA VAL A 43 -3.36 -5.29 19.54
C VAL A 43 -2.75 -4.94 20.89
N THR A 44 -1.48 -5.27 21.14
CA THR A 44 -0.80 -4.90 22.41
C THR A 44 -0.81 -3.40 22.66
N HIS A 45 -0.53 -2.58 21.64
CA HIS A 45 -0.63 -1.13 21.78
C HIS A 45 -2.05 -0.66 22.05
N GLN A 46 -3.06 -1.25 21.42
CA GLN A 46 -4.46 -0.92 21.68
C GLN A 46 -4.88 -1.30 23.10
N LEU A 47 -4.47 -2.46 23.60
CA LEU A 47 -4.71 -2.89 24.98
C LEU A 47 -4.04 -1.93 25.98
N ARG A 48 -2.80 -1.49 25.72
CA ARG A 48 -2.11 -0.49 26.55
C ARG A 48 -2.83 0.87 26.55
N ARG A 49 -3.35 1.30 25.40
CA ARG A 49 -4.18 2.52 25.31
C ARG A 49 -5.48 2.41 26.11
N ARG A 50 -6.02 1.19 26.27
CA ARG A 50 -7.17 0.89 27.13
C ARG A 50 -6.80 0.72 28.61
N GLY A 51 -5.55 0.97 29.00
CA GLY A 51 -5.09 0.91 30.39
C GLY A 51 -4.52 -0.45 30.83
N PHE A 52 -4.45 -1.45 29.95
CA PHE A 52 -3.92 -2.77 30.31
C PHE A 52 -2.38 -2.79 30.30
N ALA A 53 -1.78 -3.10 31.45
CA ALA A 53 -0.35 -3.32 31.59
C ALA A 53 0.05 -4.73 31.08
N ILE A 54 0.05 -4.94 29.77
CA ILE A 54 0.28 -6.26 29.16
C ILE A 54 1.57 -6.36 28.31
N ASN A 55 2.20 -7.53 28.36
CA ASN A 55 3.35 -7.89 27.54
C ASN A 55 2.91 -8.42 26.17
N HIS A 56 3.57 -7.96 25.10
CA HIS A 56 3.29 -8.40 23.73
C HIS A 56 3.44 -9.92 23.52
N LYS A 57 4.32 -10.60 24.29
CA LYS A 57 4.47 -12.07 24.25
C LYS A 57 3.22 -12.78 24.78
N ARG A 58 2.55 -12.21 25.79
CA ARG A 58 1.30 -12.75 26.34
C ARG A 58 0.17 -12.61 25.32
N VAL A 59 0.04 -11.44 24.71
CA VAL A 59 -0.92 -11.19 23.62
C VAL A 59 -0.66 -12.13 22.43
N ALA A 60 0.60 -12.29 22.01
CA ALA A 60 0.97 -13.20 20.93
C ALA A 60 0.61 -14.67 21.23
N ARG A 61 0.77 -15.10 22.48
CA ARG A 61 0.39 -16.44 22.93
C ARG A 61 -1.13 -16.61 22.93
N GLY A 62 -1.87 -15.67 23.52
CA GLY A 62 -3.33 -15.69 23.55
C GLY A 62 -3.93 -15.74 22.15
N MET A 63 -3.45 -14.88 21.26
CA MET A 63 -3.86 -14.90 19.84
C MET A 63 -3.57 -16.24 19.16
N ARG A 64 -2.41 -16.86 19.43
CA ARG A 64 -2.07 -18.16 18.85
C ARG A 64 -2.98 -19.28 19.34
N VAL A 65 -3.23 -19.34 20.65
CA VAL A 65 -4.07 -20.39 21.27
C VAL A 65 -5.52 -20.25 20.81
N ALA A 66 -6.02 -19.02 20.66
CA ALA A 66 -7.37 -18.75 20.17
C ALA A 66 -7.52 -18.81 18.64
N GLY A 67 -6.46 -19.12 17.88
CA GLY A 67 -6.51 -19.14 16.41
C GLY A 67 -6.71 -17.76 15.76
N LEU A 68 -6.44 -16.67 16.49
CA LEU A 68 -6.66 -15.30 16.04
C LEU A 68 -5.48 -14.80 15.20
N GLY A 69 -5.69 -14.73 13.89
CA GLY A 69 -4.75 -14.18 12.91
C GLY A 69 -5.05 -12.74 12.50
N ILE A 70 -4.21 -12.19 11.63
CA ILE A 70 -4.55 -10.96 10.90
C ILE A 70 -5.61 -11.34 9.87
N LYS A 71 -6.75 -10.63 9.86
CA LYS A 71 -7.77 -10.73 8.82
C LYS A 71 -7.50 -9.61 7.79
N PRO A 72 -6.70 -9.85 6.74
CA PRO A 72 -6.44 -8.81 5.74
C PRO A 72 -7.76 -8.45 5.05
N ARG A 73 -8.11 -7.17 5.05
CA ARG A 73 -9.28 -6.70 4.31
C ARG A 73 -8.93 -6.80 2.83
N LYS A 74 -9.53 -7.74 2.11
CA LYS A 74 -9.43 -7.79 0.64
C LYS A 74 -10.02 -6.50 0.07
N ARG A 75 -9.17 -5.62 -0.45
CA ARG A 75 -9.56 -4.52 -1.32
C ARG A 75 -9.20 -4.93 -2.73
N SER A 76 -10.19 -5.33 -3.54
CA SER A 76 -10.02 -5.43 -4.98
C SER A 76 -10.97 -4.45 -5.64
N VAL A 77 -10.51 -3.24 -5.89
CA VAL A 77 -11.08 -2.41 -6.96
C VAL A 77 -10.25 -2.75 -8.18
N ARG A 78 -10.85 -3.39 -9.17
CA ARG A 78 -10.17 -3.70 -10.43
C ARG A 78 -10.26 -2.44 -11.30
N THR A 79 -9.21 -1.64 -11.28
CA THR A 79 -9.11 -0.38 -12.03
C THR A 79 -8.75 -0.57 -13.49
N THR A 80 -8.25 -1.76 -13.88
CA THR A 80 -7.71 -2.02 -15.22
C THR A 80 -8.43 -3.19 -15.88
N ASP A 81 -9.04 -2.91 -17.03
CA ASP A 81 -9.52 -3.95 -17.93
C ASP A 81 -8.50 -4.23 -19.04
N SER A 82 -7.66 -5.24 -18.82
CA SER A 82 -6.70 -5.72 -19.82
C SER A 82 -7.29 -6.75 -20.80
N ARG A 83 -8.60 -7.00 -20.76
CA ARG A 83 -9.32 -7.89 -21.68
C ARG A 83 -10.20 -7.06 -22.62
N HIS A 84 -9.61 -6.07 -23.27
CA HIS A 84 -10.25 -5.29 -24.32
C HIS A 84 -9.87 -5.85 -25.70
N ASP A 85 -10.72 -5.61 -26.70
CA ASP A 85 -10.47 -6.03 -28.09
C ASP A 85 -9.55 -5.07 -28.87
N SER A 86 -9.10 -3.98 -28.23
CA SER A 86 -8.20 -3.01 -28.86
C SER A 86 -6.79 -3.58 -29.14
N PRO A 87 -6.06 -3.05 -30.14
CA PRO A 87 -4.75 -3.56 -30.55
C PRO A 87 -3.73 -3.66 -29.40
N ILE A 88 -3.13 -4.84 -29.26
CA ILE A 88 -2.04 -5.07 -28.31
C ILE A 88 -0.72 -5.13 -29.09
N PHE A 89 0.17 -4.19 -28.82
CA PHE A 89 1.48 -4.15 -29.46
C PHE A 89 2.49 -5.11 -28.78
N PRO A 90 3.48 -5.63 -29.53
CA PRO A 90 4.55 -6.44 -28.95
C PRO A 90 5.33 -5.71 -27.85
N ASN A 91 5.68 -6.41 -26.77
CA ASN A 91 6.50 -5.85 -25.71
C ASN A 91 7.98 -5.78 -26.13
N LEU A 92 8.38 -4.63 -26.68
CA LEU A 92 9.76 -4.35 -27.07
C LEU A 92 10.71 -4.09 -25.89
N TYR A 93 10.17 -3.91 -24.67
CA TYR A 93 10.94 -3.63 -23.46
C TYR A 93 11.45 -4.89 -22.74
N ARG A 94 10.84 -6.06 -22.97
CA ARG A 94 11.02 -7.28 -22.14
C ARG A 94 12.47 -7.69 -21.86
N ASN A 95 13.39 -7.45 -22.79
CA ASN A 95 14.80 -7.83 -22.70
C ASN A 95 15.75 -6.65 -22.97
N LEU A 96 15.29 -5.41 -22.79
CA LEU A 96 16.08 -4.21 -23.07
C LEU A 96 16.47 -3.51 -21.78
N ILE A 97 17.77 -3.28 -21.58
CA ILE A 97 18.29 -2.45 -20.50
C ILE A 97 18.45 -1.02 -21.05
N PRO A 98 17.71 -0.02 -20.51
CA PRO A 98 17.81 1.36 -20.96
C PRO A 98 19.09 2.00 -20.39
N ASP A 99 20.16 1.92 -21.17
CA ASP A 99 21.53 2.36 -20.85
C ASP A 99 21.76 3.87 -21.04
N ARG A 100 20.87 4.54 -21.76
CA ARG A 100 20.89 6.01 -21.95
C ARG A 100 19.48 6.59 -21.98
N PRO A 101 19.33 7.90 -21.67
CA PRO A 101 18.04 8.58 -21.79
C PRO A 101 17.43 8.46 -23.18
N ASP A 102 16.10 8.54 -23.22
CA ASP A 102 15.25 8.58 -24.41
C ASP A 102 15.31 7.30 -25.27
N ARG A 103 15.75 6.19 -24.67
CA ARG A 103 15.64 4.83 -25.22
C ARG A 103 14.27 4.20 -24.96
N VAL A 104 13.84 4.27 -23.71
CA VAL A 104 12.58 3.68 -23.25
C VAL A 104 11.89 4.68 -22.34
N TRP A 105 10.66 5.02 -22.69
CA TRP A 105 9.74 5.75 -21.85
C TRP A 105 8.70 4.79 -21.28
N VAL A 106 8.41 4.91 -19.99
CA VAL A 106 7.44 4.07 -19.29
C VAL A 106 6.31 4.95 -18.81
N ALA A 107 5.08 4.60 -19.18
CA ALA A 107 3.88 5.33 -18.75
C ALA A 107 3.07 4.53 -17.74
N ASP A 108 2.48 5.25 -16.78
CA ASP A 108 1.56 4.68 -15.80
C ASP A 108 0.48 5.70 -15.43
N PHE A 109 -0.69 5.19 -15.03
CA PHE A 109 -1.76 5.99 -14.46
C PHE A 109 -1.80 5.83 -12.94
N THR A 110 -1.96 6.94 -12.25
CA THR A 110 -2.21 6.95 -10.82
C THR A 110 -3.30 7.96 -10.47
N TYR A 111 -3.68 8.04 -9.20
CA TYR A 111 -4.62 9.05 -8.72
C TYR A 111 -3.99 9.87 -7.60
N ILE A 112 -4.24 11.17 -7.61
CA ILE A 112 -3.84 12.10 -6.57
C ILE A 112 -5.07 12.45 -5.77
N ARG A 113 -5.00 12.27 -4.44
CA ARG A 113 -6.07 12.67 -3.52
C ARG A 113 -6.00 14.18 -3.29
N VAL A 114 -7.13 14.85 -3.43
CA VAL A 114 -7.30 16.28 -3.13
C VAL A 114 -8.41 16.43 -2.09
N VAL A 115 -8.53 17.63 -1.49
CA VAL A 115 -9.50 17.88 -0.41
C VAL A 115 -10.93 17.53 -0.84
N THR A 116 -11.28 17.81 -2.09
CA THR A 116 -12.63 17.61 -2.65
C THR A 116 -12.83 16.26 -3.33
N GLY A 117 -11.83 15.37 -3.35
CA GLY A 117 -11.93 14.09 -4.06
C GLY A 117 -10.59 13.54 -4.54
N PHE A 118 -10.51 13.19 -5.81
CA PHE A 118 -9.27 12.76 -6.46
C PHE A 118 -9.26 13.17 -7.93
N CYS A 119 -8.07 13.29 -8.50
CA CYS A 119 -7.86 13.40 -9.94
C CYS A 119 -6.93 12.26 -10.41
N TYR A 120 -7.02 11.91 -11.69
CA TYR A 120 -6.11 10.98 -12.33
C TYR A 120 -4.88 11.72 -12.85
N LEU A 121 -3.72 11.11 -12.68
CA LEU A 121 -2.43 11.53 -13.20
C LEU A 121 -1.96 10.46 -14.19
N ALA A 122 -1.72 10.84 -15.43
CA ALA A 122 -0.86 10.08 -16.33
C ALA A 122 0.55 10.62 -16.21
N ALA A 123 1.53 9.77 -15.96
CA ALA A 123 2.93 10.16 -15.88
C ALA A 123 3.78 9.29 -16.80
N ILE A 124 4.69 9.93 -17.53
CA ILE A 124 5.68 9.27 -18.38
C ILE A 124 7.07 9.52 -17.80
N LEU A 125 7.79 8.44 -17.53
CA LEU A 125 9.15 8.45 -17.03
C LEU A 125 10.12 8.00 -18.11
N ASP A 126 11.28 8.64 -18.16
CA ASP A 126 12.43 8.06 -18.85
C ASP A 126 13.00 6.90 -18.03
N ALA A 127 13.08 5.70 -18.61
CA ALA A 127 13.44 4.49 -17.87
C ALA A 127 14.89 4.50 -17.36
N CYS A 128 15.79 5.16 -18.08
CA CYS A 128 17.21 5.28 -17.72
C CYS A 128 17.42 6.25 -16.55
N SER A 129 16.97 7.50 -16.71
CA SER A 129 17.19 8.58 -15.74
C SER A 129 16.16 8.62 -14.61
N ARG A 130 15.07 7.86 -14.72
CA ARG A 130 13.91 7.89 -13.80
C ARG A 130 13.21 9.24 -13.69
N LYS A 131 13.55 10.19 -14.56
CA LYS A 131 12.96 11.54 -14.58
C LYS A 131 11.55 11.46 -15.16
N VAL A 132 10.59 12.15 -14.54
CA VAL A 132 9.28 12.42 -15.16
C VAL A 132 9.49 13.42 -16.29
N ILE A 133 9.10 13.03 -17.50
CA ILE A 133 9.34 13.79 -18.73
C ILE A 133 8.08 14.37 -19.35
N GLY A 134 6.92 13.84 -18.98
CA GLY A 134 5.61 14.35 -19.36
C GLY A 134 4.55 13.85 -18.39
N TYR A 135 3.52 14.65 -18.18
CA TYR A 135 2.39 14.27 -17.36
C TYR A 135 1.12 15.00 -17.80
N GLY A 136 -0.03 14.44 -17.43
CA GLY A 136 -1.34 15.03 -17.60
C GLY A 136 -2.20 14.82 -16.35
N LEU A 137 -3.13 15.73 -16.08
CA LEU A 137 -4.09 15.63 -14.98
C LEU A 137 -5.51 15.75 -15.53
N SER A 138 -6.41 14.89 -15.08
CA SER A 138 -7.84 14.94 -15.47
C SER A 138 -8.73 14.40 -14.34
N GLN A 139 -10.00 14.76 -14.36
CA GLN A 139 -11.03 14.13 -13.53
C GLN A 139 -11.46 12.77 -14.08
N HIS A 140 -11.11 12.47 -15.34
CA HIS A 140 -11.49 11.25 -16.05
C HIS A 140 -10.24 10.43 -16.41
N LEU A 141 -10.39 9.10 -16.38
CA LEU A 141 -9.37 8.16 -16.81
C LEU A 141 -9.66 7.74 -18.26
N ASP A 142 -9.22 8.56 -19.21
CA ASP A 142 -9.50 8.43 -20.63
C ASP A 142 -8.22 8.51 -21.50
N THR A 143 -8.40 8.29 -22.79
CA THR A 143 -7.33 8.33 -23.80
C THR A 143 -6.74 9.74 -23.95
N GLU A 144 -7.54 10.79 -23.77
CA GLU A 144 -7.05 12.17 -23.83
C GLU A 144 -6.05 12.47 -22.70
N LEU A 145 -6.25 11.91 -21.51
CA LEU A 145 -5.28 12.01 -20.42
C LEU A 145 -3.93 11.35 -20.79
N ALA A 146 -3.95 10.16 -21.41
CA ALA A 146 -2.73 9.50 -21.90
C ALA A 146 -2.03 10.33 -22.99
N LEU A 147 -2.81 10.83 -23.96
CA LEU A 147 -2.30 11.66 -25.06
C LEU A 147 -1.71 12.97 -24.55
N ALA A 148 -2.32 13.60 -23.55
CA ALA A 148 -1.79 14.82 -22.93
C ALA A 148 -0.39 14.59 -22.32
N ALA A 149 -0.21 13.50 -21.57
CA ALA A 149 1.08 13.15 -20.99
C ALA A 149 2.12 12.83 -22.09
N LEU A 150 1.73 12.11 -23.15
CA LEU A 150 2.61 11.78 -24.27
C LEU A 150 3.03 13.02 -25.06
N ARG A 151 2.09 13.91 -25.40
CA ARG A 151 2.38 15.18 -26.08
C ARG A 151 3.36 16.01 -25.24
N ALA A 152 3.14 16.10 -23.93
CA ALA A 152 4.06 16.80 -23.02
C ALA A 152 5.47 16.18 -23.02
N ALA A 153 5.58 14.84 -22.99
CA ALA A 153 6.87 14.14 -23.05
C ALA A 153 7.62 14.39 -24.37
N VAL A 154 6.92 14.27 -25.51
CA VAL A 154 7.47 14.53 -26.85
C VAL A 154 7.96 15.97 -26.97
N MET A 155 7.18 16.94 -26.50
CA MET A 155 7.57 18.35 -26.54
C MET A 155 8.79 18.65 -25.67
N THR A 156 8.90 17.99 -24.51
CA THR A 156 9.99 18.18 -23.56
C THR A 156 11.29 17.55 -24.04
N ARG A 157 11.24 16.34 -24.59
CA ARG A 157 12.44 15.54 -24.91
C ARG A 157 12.82 15.50 -26.38
N LYS A 158 11.86 15.68 -27.29
CA LYS A 158 12.05 15.57 -28.76
C LYS A 158 12.91 14.35 -29.14
N PRO A 159 12.50 13.14 -28.74
CA PRO A 159 13.35 11.96 -28.88
C PRO A 159 13.62 11.64 -30.36
N SER A 160 14.78 11.04 -30.63
CA SER A 160 15.07 10.47 -31.94
C SER A 160 14.14 9.30 -32.26
N LYS A 161 14.02 8.95 -33.55
CA LYS A 161 13.32 7.73 -33.98
C LYS A 161 13.87 6.50 -33.23
N GLY A 162 12.97 5.58 -32.89
CA GLY A 162 13.31 4.35 -32.18
C GLY A 162 13.22 4.44 -30.64
N CYS A 163 12.72 5.54 -30.09
CA CYS A 163 12.31 5.61 -28.69
C CYS A 163 11.10 4.68 -28.46
N ILE A 164 11.20 3.78 -27.49
CA ILE A 164 10.11 2.85 -27.15
C ILE A 164 9.23 3.51 -26.09
N HIS A 165 7.94 3.69 -26.41
CA HIS A 165 6.93 4.03 -25.42
C HIS A 165 6.29 2.74 -24.91
N TYR A 166 6.62 2.36 -23.68
CA TYR A 166 6.07 1.19 -23.00
C TYR A 166 4.98 1.61 -22.02
N THR A 167 3.80 1.00 -22.16
CA THR A 167 2.64 1.22 -21.29
C THR A 167 2.17 -0.12 -20.71
N ASP A 168 1.34 -0.07 -19.69
CA ASP A 168 0.54 -1.24 -19.33
C ASP A 168 -0.57 -1.48 -20.39
N ARG A 169 -1.35 -2.55 -20.19
CA ARG A 169 -2.47 -2.91 -21.08
C ARG A 169 -3.79 -2.33 -20.59
N ALA A 170 -3.78 -1.11 -20.07
CA ALA A 170 -5.03 -0.40 -19.81
C ALA A 170 -5.68 -0.04 -21.15
N CYS A 171 -7.00 -0.14 -21.26
CA CYS A 171 -7.72 0.11 -22.51
C CYS A 171 -7.48 1.53 -23.05
N GLN A 172 -7.22 2.51 -22.18
CA GLN A 172 -6.89 3.89 -22.54
C GLN A 172 -5.60 4.02 -23.36
N TYR A 173 -4.67 3.07 -23.28
CA TYR A 173 -3.44 3.07 -24.09
C TYR A 173 -3.57 2.31 -25.40
N ALA A 174 -4.63 1.50 -25.56
CA ALA A 174 -4.84 0.65 -26.72
C ALA A 174 -5.95 1.16 -27.65
N SER A 175 -6.77 2.11 -27.20
CA SER A 175 -7.86 2.76 -27.94
C SER A 175 -7.40 3.82 -28.94
#